data_AF-A0A1F9MXR9-F1
#
_entry.id   AF-A0A1F9MXR9-F1
#
_cell.length_a   1.000
_cell.length_b   1.000
_cell.length_c   1.000
_cell.angle_alpha   90.00
_cell.angle_beta   90.00
_cell.angle_gamma   90.00
#
_symmetry.space_group_name_H-M   'P 1'
#
loop_
_entity.id
_entity.type
_entity.pdbx_description
1 polymer ?
#
loop_
_entity_poly.entity_id
_entity_poly.type
_entity_poly.pdbx_seq_one_letter_code
_entity_poly.pdbx_strand_id
1 'polypeptide(L)'
;MGGPKLPFCYHAPMQDATGPELGGKGAGGGDRHDLSQAAAAWIGRFRQQNLMPYLDKWRARLRTDPRTGLILKPLRDEDEDDPLSIERLAFHTGTGLRIALRVFMPAAVCLFMASFIVPHPILEQVMRSCSIAGIIGFGTNWIAVQMLFRPREVRPVFGQGLIPSQRDEIIRKVADEVIEKLINEEIIRQELDESRLISRLTEETVQEVRRLVRDPEFVRDTKQVILTYAGRFAQSETFREELTREVEQRVERVAGRSFASWFIGRMGGMWREPLTRIVHNEIDQLPETLDRLVGEIDDALDHIPSFLEERQAPIDVFLTRIVMGLIREIDVRRVVLKQLATVTSEQLEVGFREFADDKLSYITILGGILGTFGGFIIIWPLYSVLAIAALLAILAVIDVILYGVLRRWLPARRRAANGEATDAAPGSNDAIDHSATHGADTAAAEVPKPSVSE
;
A
#
# COMPACT_ATOMS: atom_id res chain seq x y z
N MET A 1 3.94 -37.77 -0.68
CA MET A 1 4.10 -37.16 0.66
C MET A 1 4.18 -35.66 0.43
N GLY A 2 3.15 -34.84 0.64
CA GLY A 2 2.29 -34.70 1.81
C GLY A 2 2.46 -33.27 2.32
N GLY A 3 1.88 -32.30 1.60
CA GLY A 3 1.90 -30.87 1.94
C GLY A 3 0.46 -30.34 2.08
N PRO A 4 0.19 -29.38 2.99
CA PRO A 4 -1.16 -29.13 3.47
C PRO A 4 -2.01 -28.38 2.44
N LYS A 5 -3.17 -28.95 2.11
CA LYS A 5 -4.26 -28.25 1.43
C LYS A 5 -4.89 -27.29 2.44
N LEU A 6 -4.64 -25.99 2.29
CA LEU A 6 -5.40 -24.94 2.96
C LEU A 6 -6.83 -24.89 2.37
N PRO A 7 -7.90 -24.92 3.17
CA PRO A 7 -9.25 -24.73 2.67
C PRO A 7 -9.56 -23.23 2.63
N PHE A 8 -9.58 -22.64 1.44
CA PHE A 8 -10.24 -21.34 1.23
C PHE A 8 -11.76 -21.56 1.22
N CYS A 9 -12.37 -21.59 2.40
CA CYS A 9 -13.81 -21.45 2.57
C CYS A 9 -14.14 -19.96 2.70
N TYR A 10 -14.56 -19.33 1.60
CA TYR A 10 -15.39 -18.11 1.68
C TYR A 10 -16.86 -18.54 1.78
N HIS A 11 -17.35 -18.70 3.00
CA HIS A 11 -18.78 -18.64 3.30
C HIS A 11 -19.02 -17.32 4.02
N ALA A 12 -19.44 -16.29 3.28
CA ALA A 12 -20.09 -15.13 3.88
C ALA A 12 -21.61 -15.40 3.89
N PRO A 13 -22.29 -15.39 5.04
CA PRO A 13 -23.74 -15.32 5.06
C PRO A 13 -24.14 -13.87 4.73
N MET A 14 -24.69 -13.64 3.54
CA MET A 14 -25.42 -12.41 3.24
C MET A 14 -26.70 -12.42 4.09
N GLN A 15 -26.71 -11.60 5.15
CA GLN A 15 -27.90 -11.32 5.95
C GLN A 15 -28.96 -10.62 5.10
N ASP A 16 -30.21 -11.02 5.34
CA ASP A 16 -31.43 -10.49 4.77
C ASP A 16 -31.52 -8.95 4.89
N ALA A 17 -31.34 -8.27 3.77
CA ALA A 17 -31.72 -6.86 3.65
C ALA A 17 -33.23 -6.77 3.42
N THR A 18 -33.99 -6.74 4.52
CA THR A 18 -35.40 -6.36 4.53
C THR A 18 -35.50 -4.82 4.51
N GLY A 19 -35.87 -4.27 3.34
CA GLY A 19 -36.33 -2.88 3.17
C GLY A 19 -37.85 -2.77 3.41
N PRO A 20 -38.38 -1.55 3.65
CA PRO A 20 -39.49 -1.31 4.57
C PRO A 20 -40.86 -1.72 4.00
N GLU A 21 -41.68 -2.32 4.86
CA GLU A 21 -43.09 -2.60 4.61
C GLU A 21 -43.87 -1.29 4.38
N LEU A 22 -44.34 -1.12 3.14
CA LEU A 22 -45.46 -0.21 2.85
C LEU A 22 -46.73 -1.05 2.79
N GLY A 23 -47.56 -0.88 3.82
CA GLY A 23 -48.88 -1.48 3.92
C GLY A 23 -49.79 -1.06 2.76
N GLY A 24 -50.29 -2.06 2.03
CA GLY A 24 -51.33 -1.91 1.02
C GLY A 24 -52.10 -3.22 0.87
N LYS A 25 -53.23 -3.34 1.58
CA LYS A 25 -54.22 -4.41 1.37
C LYS A 25 -54.74 -4.33 -0.06
N GLY A 26 -54.59 -5.40 -0.84
CA GLY A 26 -55.23 -5.57 -2.14
C GLY A 26 -55.04 -7.00 -2.65
N ALA A 27 -56.15 -7.72 -2.81
CA ALA A 27 -56.22 -9.13 -3.15
C ALA A 27 -55.66 -9.47 -4.55
N GLY A 28 -55.03 -10.65 -4.67
CA GLY A 28 -54.67 -11.28 -5.96
C GLY A 28 -53.17 -11.38 -6.26
N GLY A 29 -52.40 -12.12 -5.44
CA GLY A 29 -50.92 -12.20 -5.56
C GLY A 29 -50.29 -13.58 -5.62
N GLY A 30 -51.06 -14.67 -5.71
CA GLY A 30 -50.56 -16.05 -5.57
C GLY A 30 -49.60 -16.52 -6.68
N ASP A 31 -49.83 -16.12 -7.93
CA ASP A 31 -49.11 -16.72 -9.08
C ASP A 31 -47.77 -16.07 -9.42
N ARG A 32 -47.52 -14.80 -9.07
CA ARG A 32 -46.27 -14.12 -9.45
C ARG A 32 -45.06 -14.57 -8.62
N HIS A 33 -45.28 -14.96 -7.37
CA HIS A 33 -44.18 -15.37 -6.48
C HIS A 33 -43.64 -16.76 -6.82
N ASP A 34 -44.48 -17.70 -7.23
CA ASP A 34 -44.08 -19.09 -7.53
C ASP A 34 -43.28 -19.19 -8.84
N LEU A 35 -43.68 -18.41 -9.86
CA LEU A 35 -43.00 -18.34 -11.16
C LEU A 35 -41.57 -17.79 -11.05
N SER A 36 -41.34 -16.78 -10.19
CA SER A 36 -40.01 -16.21 -9.97
C SER A 36 -39.04 -17.22 -9.34
N GLN A 37 -39.54 -18.11 -8.47
CA GLN A 37 -38.73 -19.15 -7.84
C GLN A 37 -38.40 -20.28 -8.82
N ALA A 38 -39.33 -20.68 -9.68
CA ALA A 38 -39.10 -21.69 -10.71
C ALA A 38 -38.03 -21.24 -11.72
N ALA A 39 -38.09 -19.98 -12.18
CA ALA A 39 -37.08 -19.37 -13.04
C ALA A 39 -35.72 -19.28 -12.33
N ALA A 40 -35.66 -18.84 -11.08
CA ALA A 40 -34.43 -18.78 -10.29
C ALA A 40 -33.79 -20.16 -10.07
N ALA A 41 -34.60 -21.18 -9.78
CA ALA A 41 -34.14 -22.56 -9.62
C ALA A 41 -33.61 -23.16 -10.94
N TRP A 42 -34.23 -22.82 -12.08
CA TRP A 42 -33.74 -23.21 -13.40
C TRP A 42 -32.41 -22.54 -13.74
N ILE A 43 -32.28 -21.22 -13.55
CA ILE A 43 -31.02 -20.47 -13.75
C ILE A 43 -29.90 -21.07 -12.89
N GLY A 44 -30.21 -21.39 -11.62
CA GLY A 44 -29.26 -22.01 -10.70
C GLY A 44 -28.71 -23.36 -11.18
N ARG A 45 -29.59 -24.25 -11.66
CA ARG A 45 -29.19 -25.56 -12.21
C ARG A 45 -28.37 -25.44 -13.49
N PHE A 46 -28.78 -24.57 -14.41
CA PHE A 46 -28.04 -24.33 -15.66
C PHE A 46 -26.63 -23.80 -15.40
N ARG A 47 -26.51 -22.82 -14.49
CA ARG A 47 -25.23 -22.27 -14.07
C ARG A 47 -24.29 -23.39 -13.62
N GLN A 48 -24.74 -24.29 -12.76
CA GLN A 48 -23.90 -25.39 -12.25
C GLN A 48 -23.58 -26.46 -13.29
N GLN A 49 -24.51 -26.84 -14.16
CA GLN A 49 -24.33 -27.98 -15.06
C GLN A 49 -23.56 -27.66 -16.34
N ASN A 50 -23.70 -26.44 -16.87
CA ASN A 50 -23.12 -26.07 -18.17
C ASN A 50 -22.13 -24.91 -18.06
N LEU A 51 -22.53 -23.83 -17.37
CA LEU A 51 -21.71 -22.60 -17.30
C LEU A 51 -20.45 -22.82 -16.46
N MET A 52 -20.58 -23.42 -15.28
CA MET A 52 -19.44 -23.64 -14.37
C MET A 52 -18.35 -24.52 -14.99
N PRO A 53 -18.63 -25.69 -15.59
CA PRO A 53 -17.60 -26.49 -16.26
C PRO A 53 -16.91 -25.76 -17.41
N TYR A 54 -17.66 -24.95 -18.17
CA TYR A 54 -17.10 -24.11 -19.23
C TYR A 54 -16.16 -23.04 -18.66
N LEU A 55 -16.59 -22.32 -17.62
CA LEU A 55 -15.77 -21.31 -16.95
C LEU A 55 -14.52 -21.93 -16.33
N ASP A 56 -14.63 -23.07 -15.67
CA ASP A 56 -13.49 -23.77 -15.06
C ASP A 56 -12.48 -24.23 -16.12
N LYS A 57 -12.96 -24.78 -17.24
CA LYS A 57 -12.11 -25.19 -18.38
C LYS A 57 -11.29 -24.00 -18.90
N TRP A 58 -11.92 -22.87 -19.14
CA TRP A 58 -11.27 -21.72 -19.77
C TRP A 58 -10.47 -20.86 -18.78
N ARG A 59 -10.90 -20.80 -17.51
CA ARG A 59 -10.12 -20.22 -16.42
C ARG A 59 -8.79 -20.95 -16.24
N ALA A 60 -8.78 -22.28 -16.33
CA ALA A 60 -7.56 -23.07 -16.22
C ALA A 60 -6.59 -22.91 -17.39
N ARG A 61 -7.06 -22.41 -18.55
CA ARG A 61 -6.24 -22.19 -19.76
C ARG A 61 -5.64 -20.77 -19.83
N LEU A 62 -6.15 -19.83 -19.04
CA LEU A 62 -5.56 -18.49 -18.92
C LEU A 62 -4.12 -18.59 -18.41
N ARG A 63 -3.20 -17.87 -19.05
CA ARG A 63 -1.82 -17.71 -18.56
C ARG A 63 -1.81 -16.79 -17.34
N THR A 64 -2.00 -17.37 -16.17
CA THR A 64 -1.81 -16.69 -14.89
C THR A 64 -0.51 -17.12 -14.24
N ASP A 65 0.13 -16.22 -13.52
CA ASP A 65 1.23 -16.58 -12.63
C ASP A 65 0.71 -17.54 -11.54
N PRO A 66 1.37 -18.69 -11.29
CA PRO A 66 0.88 -19.69 -10.34
C PRO A 66 0.89 -19.23 -8.87
N ARG A 67 1.62 -18.16 -8.53
CA ARG A 67 1.70 -17.60 -7.18
C ARG A 67 0.65 -16.50 -6.95
N THR A 68 0.53 -15.57 -7.90
CA THR A 68 -0.38 -14.40 -7.74
C THR A 68 -1.76 -14.64 -8.33
N GLY A 69 -1.90 -15.59 -9.26
CA GLY A 69 -3.14 -15.84 -10.01
C GLY A 69 -3.48 -14.72 -10.99
N LEU A 70 -2.60 -13.74 -11.19
CA LEU A 70 -2.79 -12.61 -12.10
C LEU A 70 -2.26 -12.95 -13.50
N ILE A 71 -2.85 -12.31 -14.52
CA ILE A 71 -2.37 -12.30 -15.91
C ILE A 71 -1.25 -11.25 -16.01
N LEU A 72 -0.26 -11.34 -15.13
CA LEU A 72 0.89 -10.44 -15.09
C LEU A 72 2.08 -11.24 -14.57
N LYS A 73 3.23 -11.14 -15.25
CA LYS A 73 4.49 -11.66 -14.72
C LYS A 73 5.06 -10.69 -13.68
N PRO A 74 5.63 -11.17 -12.57
CA PRO A 74 6.27 -10.30 -11.60
C PRO A 74 7.41 -9.51 -12.25
N LEU A 75 7.59 -8.24 -11.83
CA LEU A 75 8.64 -7.37 -12.36
C LEU A 75 10.05 -7.87 -12.03
N ARG A 76 10.17 -8.64 -10.96
CA ARG A 76 11.43 -9.11 -10.43
C ARG A 76 11.30 -10.59 -10.14
N ASP A 77 12.16 -11.39 -10.75
CA ASP A 77 12.43 -12.73 -10.26
C ASP A 77 13.11 -12.57 -8.90
N GLU A 78 12.50 -13.06 -7.83
CA GLU A 78 13.07 -13.01 -6.48
C GLU A 78 14.40 -13.80 -6.38
N ASP A 79 14.80 -14.50 -7.44
CA ASP A 79 16.04 -15.29 -7.52
C ASP A 79 17.29 -14.46 -7.87
N GLU A 80 17.18 -13.14 -8.10
CA GLU A 80 18.33 -12.23 -7.99
C GLU A 80 18.59 -11.91 -6.50
N ASP A 81 19.01 -12.95 -5.77
CA ASP A 81 19.81 -12.78 -4.57
C ASP A 81 21.07 -12.02 -4.98
N ASP A 82 21.13 -10.72 -4.63
CA ASP A 82 22.28 -9.85 -4.81
C ASP A 82 23.56 -10.59 -4.33
N PRO A 83 24.41 -11.08 -5.25
CA PRO A 83 25.49 -11.96 -4.87
C PRO A 83 26.64 -11.09 -4.40
N LEU A 84 26.91 -11.17 -3.09
CA LEU A 84 28.11 -10.65 -2.43
C LEU A 84 28.21 -9.11 -2.31
N SER A 85 27.50 -8.54 -1.34
CA SER A 85 28.02 -7.35 -0.65
C SER A 85 28.81 -7.79 0.59
N ILE A 86 30.12 -7.57 0.53
CA ILE A 86 31.10 -7.71 1.64
C ILE A 86 30.62 -6.95 2.90
N GLU A 87 29.69 -6.02 2.74
CA GLU A 87 29.02 -5.28 3.82
C GLU A 87 28.23 -6.20 4.79
N ARG A 88 27.55 -7.25 4.34
CA ARG A 88 26.84 -8.17 5.27
C ARG A 88 27.77 -8.99 6.16
N LEU A 89 29.00 -9.25 5.73
CA LEU A 89 30.01 -9.95 6.53
C LEU A 89 30.71 -9.04 7.55
N ALA A 90 30.74 -7.73 7.30
CA ALA A 90 31.40 -6.77 8.18
C ALA A 90 30.54 -6.37 9.40
N PHE A 91 29.20 -6.40 9.29
CA PHE A 91 28.31 -5.89 10.33
C PHE A 91 27.72 -6.94 11.29
N HIS A 92 27.97 -8.23 11.07
CA HIS A 92 27.18 -9.25 11.78
C HIS A 92 27.72 -9.71 13.13
N THR A 93 28.75 -9.11 13.71
CA THR A 93 29.26 -9.65 14.97
C THR A 93 29.72 -8.55 15.90
N GLY A 94 29.23 -8.60 17.14
CA GLY A 94 29.74 -7.90 18.33
C GLY A 94 31.19 -8.25 18.68
N THR A 95 32.03 -8.16 17.67
CA THR A 95 33.44 -8.47 17.64
C THR A 95 34.21 -7.25 18.10
N GLY A 96 33.73 -6.03 17.83
CA GLY A 96 34.26 -4.80 18.41
C GLY A 96 34.38 -4.87 19.93
N LEU A 97 33.29 -5.20 20.64
CA LEU A 97 33.31 -5.27 22.12
C LEU A 97 34.17 -6.42 22.65
N ARG A 98 34.15 -7.58 21.96
CA ARG A 98 34.98 -8.74 22.32
C ARG A 98 36.47 -8.48 22.10
N ILE A 99 36.83 -7.76 21.03
CA ILE A 99 38.19 -7.30 20.76
C ILE A 99 38.61 -6.28 21.81
N ALA A 100 37.75 -5.30 22.13
CA ALA A 100 38.01 -4.33 23.19
C ALA A 100 38.36 -5.01 24.51
N LEU A 101 37.54 -6.00 24.91
CA LEU A 101 37.74 -6.79 26.13
C LEU A 101 39.03 -7.63 26.07
N ARG A 102 39.39 -8.17 24.90
CA ARG A 102 40.58 -9.03 24.71
C ARG A 102 41.88 -8.27 24.50
N VAL A 103 41.84 -6.97 24.20
CA VAL A 103 43.04 -6.17 23.92
C VAL A 103 43.28 -5.15 25.02
N PHE A 104 42.28 -4.31 25.35
CA PHE A 104 42.46 -3.19 26.27
C PHE A 104 42.65 -3.65 27.72
N MET A 105 41.79 -4.55 28.21
CA MET A 105 41.85 -5.08 29.56
C MET A 105 43.18 -5.78 29.89
N PRO A 106 43.67 -6.74 29.07
CA PRO A 106 44.98 -7.34 29.33
C PRO A 106 46.12 -6.34 29.18
N ALA A 107 46.04 -5.37 28.26
CA ALA A 107 47.05 -4.30 28.17
C ALA A 107 47.10 -3.45 29.46
N ALA A 108 45.95 -3.08 30.02
CA ALA A 108 45.88 -2.31 31.27
C ALA A 108 46.35 -3.14 32.48
N VAL A 109 46.03 -4.43 32.53
CA VAL A 109 46.55 -5.35 33.58
C VAL A 109 48.05 -5.55 33.43
N CYS A 110 48.57 -5.72 32.21
CA CYS A 110 50.01 -5.78 31.96
C CYS A 110 50.72 -4.48 32.37
N LEU A 111 50.14 -3.32 32.07
CA LEU A 111 50.66 -2.02 32.49
C LEU A 111 50.68 -1.90 34.02
N PHE A 112 49.63 -2.40 34.69
CA PHE A 112 49.56 -2.48 36.15
C PHE A 112 50.64 -3.40 36.74
N MET A 113 50.83 -4.60 36.17
CA MET A 113 51.86 -5.53 36.63
C MET A 113 53.27 -4.99 36.38
N ALA A 114 53.51 -4.35 35.23
CA ALA A 114 54.78 -3.73 34.89
C ALA A 114 55.15 -2.60 35.86
N SER A 115 54.16 -1.92 36.44
CA SER A 115 54.38 -0.89 37.46
C SER A 115 55.20 -1.41 38.66
N PHE A 116 55.14 -2.70 39.01
CA PHE A 116 55.89 -3.26 40.14
C PHE A 116 57.36 -3.54 39.85
N ILE A 117 57.75 -3.56 38.57
CA ILE A 117 59.11 -3.90 38.13
C ILE A 117 59.95 -2.63 37.89
N VAL A 118 59.30 -1.48 37.70
CA VAL A 118 59.95 -0.21 37.35
C VAL A 118 60.53 0.48 38.60
N PRO A 119 61.86 0.68 38.70
CA PRO A 119 62.51 1.27 39.88
C PRO A 119 62.43 2.82 39.95
N HIS A 120 61.53 3.46 39.18
CA HIS A 120 61.38 4.93 39.15
C HIS A 120 60.10 5.39 39.88
N PRO A 121 60.21 6.25 40.91
CA PRO A 121 59.09 6.57 41.82
C PRO A 121 57.95 7.35 41.14
N ILE A 122 58.26 8.21 40.18
CA ILE A 122 57.24 8.97 39.43
C ILE A 122 56.55 8.07 38.39
N LEU A 123 57.34 7.26 37.68
CA LEU A 123 56.83 6.39 36.62
C LEU A 123 55.95 5.28 37.20
N GLU A 124 56.32 4.71 38.36
CA GLU A 124 55.50 3.76 39.10
C GLU A 124 54.11 4.35 39.44
N GLN A 125 54.08 5.54 40.03
CA GLN A 125 52.82 6.18 40.45
C GLN A 125 51.90 6.45 39.26
N VAL A 126 52.47 6.96 38.16
CA VAL A 126 51.74 7.23 36.91
C VAL A 126 51.19 5.96 36.29
N MET A 127 52.02 4.92 36.12
CA MET A 127 51.59 3.66 35.53
C MET A 127 50.48 3.00 36.36
N ARG A 128 50.61 2.98 37.69
CA ARG A 128 49.61 2.38 38.59
C ARG A 128 48.28 3.14 38.55
N SER A 129 48.30 4.46 38.70
CA SER A 129 47.08 5.28 38.68
C SER A 129 46.36 5.19 37.33
N CYS A 130 47.09 5.33 36.23
CA CYS A 130 46.54 5.24 34.87
C CYS A 130 45.92 3.86 34.60
N SER A 131 46.58 2.78 35.04
CA SER A 131 46.04 1.43 34.85
C SER A 131 44.77 1.19 35.66
N ILE A 132 44.75 1.57 36.94
CA ILE A 132 43.57 1.42 37.81
C ILE A 132 42.41 2.26 37.27
N ALA A 133 42.66 3.52 36.97
CA ALA A 133 41.63 4.43 36.46
C ALA A 133 41.12 3.99 35.07
N GLY A 134 41.99 3.48 34.20
CA GLY A 134 41.60 2.91 32.91
C GLY A 134 40.77 1.63 33.03
N ILE A 135 41.13 0.73 33.95
CA ILE A 135 40.36 -0.49 34.26
C ILE A 135 38.97 -0.14 34.80
N ILE A 136 38.89 0.81 35.74
CA ILE A 136 37.62 1.27 36.31
C ILE A 136 36.78 1.96 35.23
N GLY A 137 37.36 2.89 34.46
CA GLY A 137 36.66 3.61 33.40
C GLY A 137 36.09 2.67 32.32
N PHE A 138 36.88 1.68 31.91
CA PHE A 138 36.43 0.64 31.00
C PHE A 138 35.34 -0.25 31.62
N GLY A 139 35.55 -0.72 32.85
CA GLY A 139 34.61 -1.60 33.55
C GLY A 139 33.26 -0.95 33.83
N THR A 140 33.25 0.28 34.32
CA THR A 140 32.02 1.04 34.59
C THR A 140 31.25 1.31 33.30
N ASN A 141 31.92 1.69 32.20
CA ASN A 141 31.23 1.90 30.94
C ASN A 141 30.69 0.59 30.35
N TRP A 142 31.45 -0.51 30.46
CA TRP A 142 31.00 -1.83 30.04
C TRP A 142 29.73 -2.28 30.79
N ILE A 143 29.70 -2.05 32.11
CA ILE A 143 28.51 -2.32 32.94
C ILE A 143 27.34 -1.43 32.51
N ALA A 144 27.58 -0.13 32.28
CA ALA A 144 26.54 0.80 31.85
C ALA A 144 25.90 0.39 30.52
N VAL A 145 26.71 -0.04 29.55
CA VAL A 145 26.22 -0.60 28.29
C VAL A 145 25.36 -1.85 28.54
N GLN A 146 25.79 -2.75 29.43
CA GLN A 146 24.98 -3.93 29.77
C GLN A 146 23.67 -3.59 30.48
N MET A 147 23.66 -2.54 31.30
CA MET A 147 22.45 -2.06 32.00
C MET A 147 21.38 -1.51 31.05
N LEU A 148 21.72 -1.14 29.82
CA LEU A 148 20.72 -0.76 28.81
C LEU A 148 19.85 -1.94 28.38
N PHE A 149 20.42 -3.14 28.32
CA PHE A 149 19.77 -4.35 27.78
C PHE A 149 19.30 -5.32 28.86
N ARG A 150 20.01 -5.39 29.99
CA ARG A 150 19.74 -6.30 31.10
C ARG A 150 19.53 -5.54 32.40
N PRO A 151 18.68 -6.04 33.31
CA PRO A 151 17.87 -7.25 33.23
C PRO A 151 16.61 -7.09 32.36
N ARG A 152 16.17 -8.16 31.70
CA ARG A 152 15.02 -8.16 30.77
C ARG A 152 13.68 -7.96 31.48
N GLU A 153 13.59 -8.47 32.70
CA GLU A 153 12.43 -8.35 33.58
C GLU A 153 12.75 -7.43 34.76
N VAL A 154 11.72 -6.84 35.35
CA VAL A 154 11.86 -5.99 36.52
C VAL A 154 12.43 -6.80 37.69
N ARG A 155 13.60 -6.38 38.19
CA ARG A 155 14.24 -6.95 39.38
C ARG A 155 14.14 -5.95 40.55
N PRO A 156 14.00 -6.41 41.82
CA PRO A 156 13.82 -5.53 42.97
C PRO A 156 14.97 -4.55 43.25
N VAL A 157 16.21 -4.91 42.89
CA VAL A 157 17.41 -4.12 43.20
C VAL A 157 17.95 -3.38 41.97
N PHE A 158 17.98 -4.06 40.82
CA PHE A 158 18.59 -3.54 39.59
C PHE A 158 17.57 -2.92 38.63
N GLY A 159 16.28 -2.89 38.99
CA GLY A 159 15.21 -2.43 38.11
C GLY A 159 15.10 -3.30 36.85
N GLN A 160 14.71 -2.69 35.74
CA GLN A 160 14.70 -3.29 34.41
C GLN A 160 15.68 -2.50 33.53
N GLY A 161 16.30 -3.17 32.54
CA GLY A 161 17.13 -2.46 31.55
C GLY A 161 16.32 -1.41 30.78
N LEU A 162 16.99 -0.33 30.36
CA LEU A 162 16.33 0.83 29.75
C LEU A 162 15.54 0.46 28.48
N ILE A 163 16.13 -0.34 27.58
CA ILE A 163 15.50 -0.71 26.30
C ILE A 163 14.28 -1.62 26.52
N PRO A 164 14.36 -2.71 27.32
CA PRO A 164 13.18 -3.50 27.67
C PRO A 164 12.08 -2.70 28.35
N SER A 165 12.43 -1.72 29.19
CA SER A 165 11.44 -0.88 29.91
C SER A 165 10.68 0.09 28.99
N GLN A 166 11.31 0.54 27.90
CA GLN A 166 10.71 1.46 26.91
C GLN A 166 10.21 0.75 25.65
N ARG A 167 10.15 -0.59 25.65
CA ARG A 167 9.76 -1.41 24.50
C ARG A 167 8.51 -0.89 23.78
N ASP A 168 7.43 -0.65 24.51
CA ASP A 168 6.14 -0.27 23.91
C ASP A 168 6.18 1.15 23.32
N GLU A 169 7.01 2.04 23.86
CA GLU A 169 7.22 3.38 23.31
C GLU A 169 8.07 3.33 22.04
N ILE A 170 9.14 2.54 22.05
CA ILE A 170 10.00 2.32 20.88
C ILE A 170 9.19 1.70 19.74
N ILE A 171 8.41 0.66 20.02
CA ILE A 171 7.53 0.01 19.03
C ILE A 171 6.57 1.01 18.41
N ARG A 172 5.91 1.85 19.21
CA ARG A 172 4.97 2.87 18.70
C ARG A 172 5.69 3.89 17.81
N LYS A 173 6.81 4.45 18.26
CA LYS A 173 7.58 5.43 17.48
C LYS A 173 8.09 4.85 16.16
N VAL A 174 8.59 3.61 16.18
CA VAL A 174 9.03 2.92 14.96
C VAL A 174 7.84 2.65 14.05
N ALA A 175 6.70 2.21 14.58
CA ALA A 175 5.49 2.00 13.79
C ALA A 175 5.05 3.30 13.11
N ASP A 176 4.95 4.39 13.87
CA ASP A 176 4.54 5.70 13.35
C ASP A 176 5.47 6.17 12.23
N GLU A 177 6.79 6.06 12.45
CA GLU A 177 7.79 6.42 11.45
C GLU A 177 7.68 5.57 10.17
N VAL A 178 7.47 4.25 10.30
CA VAL A 178 7.29 3.33 9.15
C VAL A 178 6.00 3.67 8.39
N ILE A 179 4.90 3.93 9.09
CA ILE A 179 3.61 4.23 8.46
C ILE A 179 3.67 5.59 7.74
N GLU A 180 4.23 6.62 8.38
CA GLU A 180 4.26 7.96 7.81
C GLU A 180 5.26 8.07 6.65
N LYS A 181 6.44 7.45 6.78
CA LYS A 181 7.54 7.66 5.83
C LYS A 181 7.77 6.53 4.83
N LEU A 182 7.34 5.31 5.12
CA LEU A 182 7.60 4.16 4.23
C LEU A 182 6.34 3.60 3.59
N ILE A 183 5.22 3.54 4.31
CA ILE A 183 3.98 2.92 3.82
C ILE A 183 2.83 3.92 3.90
N ASN A 184 2.87 4.92 3.02
CA ASN A 184 1.81 5.89 2.86
C ASN A 184 1.15 5.76 1.48
N GLU A 185 -0.08 6.28 1.36
CA GLU A 185 -0.86 6.20 0.13
C GLU A 185 -0.14 6.85 -1.07
N GLU A 186 0.59 7.94 -0.82
CA GLU A 186 1.27 8.70 -1.87
C GLU A 186 2.41 7.89 -2.49
N ILE A 187 3.24 7.24 -1.66
CA ILE A 187 4.33 6.37 -2.12
C ILE A 187 3.75 5.18 -2.90
N ILE A 188 2.65 4.57 -2.42
CA ILE A 188 2.04 3.44 -3.13
C ILE A 188 1.46 3.88 -4.48
N ARG A 189 0.82 5.06 -4.53
CA ARG A 189 0.33 5.64 -5.79
C ARG A 189 1.48 5.92 -6.75
N GLN A 190 2.52 6.57 -6.26
CA GLN A 190 3.70 6.89 -7.05
C GLN A 190 4.33 5.62 -7.63
N GLU A 191 4.51 4.58 -6.81
CA GLU A 191 5.06 3.30 -7.26
C GLU A 191 4.14 2.62 -8.28
N LEU A 192 2.82 2.65 -8.09
CA LEU A 192 1.84 2.07 -9.03
C LEU A 192 1.91 2.76 -10.40
N ASP A 193 2.10 4.08 -10.41
CA ASP A 193 2.22 4.90 -11.61
C ASP A 193 3.59 4.72 -12.30
N GLU A 194 4.69 4.77 -11.55
CA GLU A 194 6.07 4.60 -12.05
C GLU A 194 6.28 3.21 -12.67
N SER A 195 5.80 2.18 -11.98
CA SER A 195 5.85 0.80 -12.47
C SER A 195 4.86 0.54 -13.61
N ARG A 196 3.90 1.44 -13.88
CA ARG A 196 2.81 1.21 -14.87
C ARG A 196 2.12 -0.14 -14.69
N LEU A 197 1.94 -0.56 -13.43
CA LEU A 197 1.38 -1.88 -13.11
C LEU A 197 -0.02 -2.05 -13.66
N ILE A 198 -0.87 -1.02 -13.54
CA ILE A 198 -2.25 -1.05 -14.03
C ILE A 198 -2.28 -1.18 -15.55
N SER A 199 -1.57 -0.32 -16.27
CA SER A 199 -1.54 -0.38 -17.74
C SER A 199 -1.01 -1.72 -18.26
N ARG A 200 0.05 -2.27 -17.65
CA ARG A 200 0.56 -3.60 -18.04
C ARG A 200 -0.44 -4.71 -17.76
N LEU A 201 -1.15 -4.66 -16.63
CA LEU A 201 -2.20 -5.63 -16.33
C LEU A 201 -3.33 -5.56 -17.38
N THR A 202 -3.76 -4.35 -17.76
CA THR A 202 -4.78 -4.18 -18.79
C THR A 202 -4.30 -4.68 -20.15
N GLU A 203 -3.07 -4.35 -20.56
CA GLU A 203 -2.47 -4.81 -21.82
C GLU A 203 -2.39 -6.34 -21.90
N GLU A 204 -1.84 -6.98 -20.88
CA GLU A 204 -1.71 -8.45 -20.83
C GLU A 204 -3.09 -9.13 -20.79
N THR A 205 -4.05 -8.54 -20.07
CA THR A 205 -5.44 -9.04 -20.05
C THR A 205 -6.08 -8.97 -21.43
N VAL A 206 -5.92 -7.86 -22.14
CA VAL A 206 -6.43 -7.68 -23.50
C VAL A 206 -5.78 -8.68 -24.46
N GLN A 207 -4.46 -8.88 -24.37
CA GLN A 207 -3.74 -9.85 -25.18
C GLN A 207 -4.21 -11.29 -24.93
N GLU A 208 -4.44 -11.67 -23.67
CA GLU A 208 -4.90 -13.01 -23.34
C GLU A 208 -6.37 -13.23 -23.76
N VAL A 209 -7.24 -12.22 -23.63
CA VAL A 209 -8.60 -12.25 -24.19
C VAL A 209 -8.57 -12.43 -25.70
N ARG A 210 -7.70 -11.69 -26.40
CA ARG A 210 -7.51 -11.82 -27.85
C ARG A 210 -7.05 -13.22 -28.25
N ARG A 211 -6.17 -13.82 -27.46
CA ARG A 211 -5.68 -15.18 -27.67
C ARG A 211 -6.80 -16.21 -27.47
N LEU A 212 -7.64 -16.03 -26.44
CA LEU A 212 -8.79 -16.90 -26.18
C LEU A 212 -9.83 -16.82 -27.29
N VAL A 213 -10.22 -15.62 -27.71
CA VAL A 213 -11.19 -15.40 -28.79
C VAL A 213 -10.75 -16.05 -30.11
N ARG A 214 -9.44 -16.07 -30.39
CA ARG A 214 -8.87 -16.71 -31.58
C ARG A 214 -8.74 -18.23 -31.49
N ASP A 215 -8.95 -18.82 -30.33
CA ASP A 215 -8.91 -20.28 -30.17
C ASP A 215 -10.20 -20.88 -30.78
N PRO A 216 -10.12 -21.68 -31.86
CA PRO A 216 -11.29 -22.25 -32.50
C PRO A 216 -12.07 -23.19 -31.56
N GLU A 217 -11.40 -23.80 -30.57
CA GLU A 217 -12.07 -24.60 -29.55
C GLU A 217 -12.90 -23.72 -28.61
N PHE A 218 -12.40 -22.53 -28.25
CA PHE A 218 -13.12 -21.56 -27.41
C PHE A 218 -14.38 -21.07 -28.10
N VAL A 219 -14.26 -20.65 -29.35
CA VAL A 219 -15.38 -20.15 -30.15
C VAL A 219 -16.47 -21.22 -30.25
N ARG A 220 -16.09 -22.45 -30.62
CA ARG A 220 -17.04 -23.56 -30.73
C ARG A 220 -17.73 -23.86 -29.40
N ASP A 221 -16.97 -23.93 -28.31
CA ASP A 221 -17.53 -24.22 -26.98
C ASP A 221 -18.46 -23.10 -26.51
N THR A 222 -18.10 -21.84 -26.77
CA THR A 222 -18.92 -20.66 -26.46
C THR A 222 -20.24 -20.69 -27.21
N LYS A 223 -20.20 -20.97 -28.53
CA LYS A 223 -21.39 -21.18 -29.35
C LYS A 223 -22.26 -22.30 -28.81
N GLN A 224 -21.68 -23.43 -28.42
CA GLN A 224 -22.41 -24.56 -27.86
C GLN A 224 -23.11 -24.19 -26.55
N VAL A 225 -22.45 -23.44 -25.67
CA VAL A 225 -23.05 -22.96 -24.40
C VAL A 225 -24.20 -22.00 -24.70
N ILE A 226 -24.02 -21.05 -25.62
CA ILE A 226 -25.05 -20.08 -26.00
C ILE A 226 -26.25 -20.81 -26.63
N LEU A 227 -26.04 -21.73 -27.56
CA LEU A 227 -27.09 -22.54 -28.18
C LEU A 227 -27.84 -23.39 -27.16
N THR A 228 -27.09 -24.04 -26.26
CA THR A 228 -27.68 -24.85 -25.19
C THR A 228 -28.50 -23.98 -24.25
N TYR A 229 -28.06 -22.75 -23.97
CA TYR A 229 -28.81 -21.79 -23.15
C TYR A 229 -30.07 -21.31 -23.87
N ALA A 230 -29.92 -20.80 -25.09
CA ALA A 230 -31.01 -20.23 -25.88
C ALA A 230 -32.09 -21.27 -26.21
N GLY A 231 -31.69 -22.49 -26.59
CA GLY A 231 -32.60 -23.61 -26.84
C GLY A 231 -33.37 -24.04 -25.59
N ARG A 232 -32.70 -24.18 -24.43
CA ARG A 232 -33.38 -24.54 -23.18
C ARG A 232 -34.25 -23.40 -22.64
N PHE A 233 -33.84 -22.15 -22.84
CA PHE A 233 -34.60 -20.97 -22.44
C PHE A 233 -35.90 -20.88 -23.25
N ALA A 234 -35.82 -21.04 -24.57
CA ALA A 234 -36.98 -21.10 -25.47
C ALA A 234 -37.94 -22.26 -25.13
N GLN A 235 -37.40 -23.39 -24.62
CA GLN A 235 -38.20 -24.54 -24.21
C GLN A 235 -38.76 -24.44 -22.78
N SER A 236 -38.41 -23.42 -22.00
CA SER A 236 -38.92 -23.30 -20.63
C SER A 236 -40.40 -22.91 -20.62
N GLU A 237 -41.24 -23.69 -19.92
CA GLU A 237 -42.68 -23.40 -19.76
C GLU A 237 -42.90 -22.00 -19.17
N THR A 238 -42.05 -21.60 -18.22
CA THR A 238 -42.08 -20.27 -17.61
C THR A 238 -41.89 -19.15 -18.63
N PHE A 239 -40.92 -19.28 -19.54
CA PHE A 239 -40.70 -18.28 -20.59
C PHE A 239 -41.85 -18.26 -21.59
N ARG A 240 -42.36 -19.44 -21.97
CA ARG A 240 -43.49 -19.56 -22.90
C ARG A 240 -44.73 -18.87 -22.35
N GLU A 241 -45.06 -19.10 -21.08
CA GLU A 241 -46.19 -18.46 -20.43
C GLU A 241 -46.01 -16.95 -20.28
N GLU A 242 -44.82 -16.50 -19.88
CA GLU A 242 -44.53 -15.08 -19.69
C GLU A 242 -44.52 -14.31 -21.02
N LEU A 243 -43.93 -14.89 -22.06
CA LEU A 243 -43.98 -14.34 -23.41
C LEU A 243 -45.41 -14.30 -23.94
N THR A 244 -46.20 -15.36 -23.72
CA THR A 244 -47.63 -15.39 -24.09
C THR A 244 -48.40 -14.27 -23.39
N ARG A 245 -48.21 -14.09 -22.07
CA ARG A 245 -48.86 -13.02 -21.29
C ARG A 245 -48.43 -11.63 -21.75
N GLU A 246 -47.14 -11.42 -22.04
CA GLU A 246 -46.65 -10.12 -22.51
C GLU A 246 -47.17 -9.80 -23.92
N VAL A 247 -47.24 -10.80 -24.81
CA VAL A 247 -47.83 -10.64 -26.15
C VAL A 247 -49.33 -10.35 -26.03
N GLU A 248 -50.08 -11.06 -25.18
CA GLU A 248 -51.48 -10.76 -24.87
C GLU A 248 -51.65 -9.31 -24.41
N GLN A 249 -50.85 -8.86 -23.44
CA GLN A 249 -50.91 -7.49 -22.91
C GLN A 249 -50.49 -6.42 -23.92
N ARG A 250 -49.53 -6.69 -24.80
CA ARG A 250 -49.13 -5.77 -25.88
C ARG A 250 -50.20 -5.69 -26.95
N VAL A 251 -50.80 -6.81 -27.32
CA VAL A 251 -51.95 -6.84 -28.23
C VAL A 251 -53.11 -6.06 -27.64
N GLU A 252 -53.42 -6.21 -26.35
CA GLU A 252 -54.45 -5.44 -25.64
C GLU A 252 -54.13 -3.94 -25.55
N ARG A 253 -52.86 -3.55 -25.37
CA ARG A 253 -52.43 -2.14 -25.32
C ARG A 253 -52.42 -1.45 -26.69
N VAL A 254 -51.99 -2.16 -27.73
CA VAL A 254 -52.06 -1.67 -29.13
C VAL A 254 -53.51 -1.66 -29.62
N ALA A 255 -54.35 -2.53 -29.04
CA ALA A 255 -55.80 -2.56 -29.19
C ALA A 255 -56.52 -1.42 -28.43
N GLY A 256 -56.27 -0.17 -28.81
CA GLY A 256 -57.19 0.94 -28.55
C GLY A 256 -57.12 1.90 -29.74
N ARG A 257 -58.17 2.15 -30.54
CA ARG A 257 -59.55 2.49 -30.12
C ARG A 257 -60.70 2.08 -31.09
N SER A 258 -60.50 1.33 -32.18
CA SER A 258 -61.64 1.05 -33.09
C SER A 258 -61.74 -0.35 -33.70
N PHE A 259 -60.65 -1.09 -33.85
CA PHE A 259 -60.70 -2.39 -34.54
C PHE A 259 -60.83 -3.59 -33.57
N ALA A 260 -60.00 -3.62 -32.52
CA ALA A 260 -59.90 -4.76 -31.62
C ALA A 260 -61.09 -4.91 -30.65
N SER A 261 -61.70 -3.83 -30.14
CA SER A 261 -62.88 -3.94 -29.26
C SER A 261 -64.07 -4.58 -29.97
N TRP A 262 -64.24 -4.29 -31.28
CA TRP A 262 -65.25 -4.93 -32.11
C TRP A 262 -64.96 -6.43 -32.31
N PHE A 263 -63.69 -6.81 -32.43
CA PHE A 263 -63.27 -8.19 -32.68
C PHE A 263 -63.25 -9.06 -31.41
N ILE A 264 -62.76 -8.51 -30.30
CA ILE A 264 -62.70 -9.14 -28.97
C ILE A 264 -64.11 -9.34 -28.41
N GLY A 265 -65.01 -8.35 -28.57
CA GLY A 265 -66.40 -8.45 -28.12
C GLY A 265 -67.26 -9.42 -28.95
N ARG A 266 -66.96 -9.59 -30.25
CA ARG A 266 -67.72 -10.46 -31.16
C ARG A 266 -67.23 -11.91 -31.19
N MET A 267 -65.98 -12.18 -30.80
CA MET A 267 -65.39 -13.52 -30.74
C MET A 267 -64.95 -13.89 -29.33
N GLY A 268 -65.81 -13.66 -28.33
CA GLY A 268 -65.54 -13.88 -26.91
C GLY A 268 -64.65 -15.10 -26.63
N GLY A 269 -63.42 -14.84 -26.17
CA GLY A 269 -62.43 -15.84 -25.77
C GLY A 269 -61.77 -16.66 -26.90
N MET A 270 -62.32 -16.64 -28.12
CA MET A 270 -61.90 -17.53 -29.22
C MET A 270 -60.55 -17.15 -29.84
N TRP A 271 -60.04 -15.94 -29.58
CA TRP A 271 -58.75 -15.46 -30.09
C TRP A 271 -57.54 -15.94 -29.28
N ARG A 272 -57.76 -16.36 -28.02
CA ARG A 272 -56.69 -16.76 -27.12
C ARG A 272 -56.02 -18.06 -27.58
N GLU A 273 -56.83 -19.05 -27.96
CA GLU A 273 -56.33 -20.34 -28.45
C GLU A 273 -55.49 -20.25 -29.74
N PRO A 274 -55.91 -19.51 -30.79
CA PRO A 274 -55.08 -19.30 -31.98
C PRO A 274 -53.77 -18.60 -31.65
N LEU A 275 -53.81 -17.58 -30.78
CA LEU A 275 -52.64 -16.79 -30.43
C LEU A 275 -51.63 -17.61 -29.61
N THR A 276 -52.10 -18.39 -28.63
CA THR A 276 -51.24 -19.30 -27.87
C THR A 276 -50.64 -20.37 -28.78
N ARG A 277 -51.39 -20.91 -29.73
CA ARG A 277 -50.88 -21.88 -30.73
C ARG A 277 -49.80 -21.27 -31.62
N ILE A 278 -50.00 -20.05 -32.12
CA ILE A 278 -49.01 -19.35 -32.95
C ILE A 278 -47.73 -19.12 -32.13
N VAL A 279 -47.84 -18.58 -30.91
CA VAL A 279 -46.69 -18.34 -30.03
C VAL A 279 -45.93 -19.64 -29.73
N HIS A 280 -46.63 -20.73 -29.40
CA HIS A 280 -45.97 -22.02 -29.14
C HIS A 280 -45.26 -22.57 -30.37
N ASN A 281 -45.91 -22.54 -31.53
CA ASN A 281 -45.37 -23.08 -32.78
C ASN A 281 -44.15 -22.28 -33.29
N GLU A 282 -44.14 -20.96 -33.06
CA GLU A 282 -43.00 -20.10 -33.41
C GLU A 282 -41.82 -20.28 -32.44
N ILE A 283 -42.10 -20.45 -31.14
CA ILE A 283 -41.08 -20.76 -30.13
C ILE A 283 -40.44 -22.15 -30.38
N ASP A 284 -41.20 -23.11 -30.91
CA ASP A 284 -40.68 -24.43 -31.26
C ASP A 284 -39.70 -24.39 -32.45
N GLN A 285 -39.81 -23.39 -33.35
CA GLN A 285 -38.91 -23.17 -34.49
C GLN A 285 -37.74 -22.22 -34.19
N LEU A 286 -37.78 -21.56 -33.02
CA LEU A 286 -36.75 -20.63 -32.58
C LEU A 286 -35.33 -21.24 -32.50
N PRO A 287 -35.13 -22.50 -32.05
CA PRO A 287 -33.81 -23.13 -32.02
C PRO A 287 -33.13 -23.21 -33.40
N GLU A 288 -33.88 -23.49 -34.47
CA GLU A 288 -33.34 -23.54 -35.84
C GLU A 288 -32.95 -22.15 -36.35
N THR A 289 -33.66 -21.11 -35.91
CA THR A 289 -33.32 -19.72 -36.22
C THR A 289 -32.11 -19.24 -35.42
N LEU A 290 -31.98 -19.70 -34.17
CA LEU A 290 -30.83 -19.45 -33.30
C LEU A 290 -29.54 -20.06 -33.86
N ASP A 291 -29.59 -21.26 -34.45
CA ASP A 291 -28.43 -21.85 -35.15
C ASP A 291 -27.92 -20.96 -36.30
N ARG A 292 -28.80 -20.22 -36.98
CA ARG A 292 -28.42 -19.27 -38.03
C ARG A 292 -27.82 -17.99 -37.46
N LEU A 293 -28.40 -17.46 -36.38
CA LEU A 293 -27.91 -16.25 -35.70
C LEU A 293 -26.57 -16.47 -34.99
N VAL A 294 -26.24 -17.71 -34.62
CA VAL A 294 -24.94 -18.08 -34.04
C VAL A 294 -23.78 -17.89 -35.02
N GLY A 295 -24.03 -17.78 -36.32
CA GLY A 295 -23.02 -17.36 -37.29
C GLY A 295 -22.47 -15.96 -37.02
N GLU A 296 -23.31 -15.03 -36.55
CA GLU A 296 -22.92 -13.65 -36.22
C GLU A 296 -22.10 -13.57 -34.91
N ILE A 297 -22.07 -14.65 -34.13
CA ILE A 297 -21.28 -14.71 -32.89
C ILE A 297 -19.78 -14.74 -33.20
N ASP A 298 -19.36 -15.29 -34.34
CA ASP A 298 -17.94 -15.25 -34.73
C ASP A 298 -17.47 -13.80 -34.87
N ASP A 299 -18.22 -13.02 -35.64
CA ASP A 299 -17.94 -11.60 -35.83
C ASP A 299 -18.01 -10.87 -34.48
N ALA A 300 -19.05 -11.10 -33.67
CA ALA A 300 -19.18 -10.45 -32.37
C ALA A 300 -18.00 -10.76 -31.42
N LEU A 301 -17.53 -12.01 -31.38
CA LEU A 301 -16.38 -12.42 -30.57
C LEU A 301 -15.10 -11.75 -31.05
N ASP A 302 -14.87 -11.67 -32.36
CA ASP A 302 -13.69 -11.04 -32.96
C ASP A 302 -13.57 -9.54 -32.67
N HIS A 303 -14.69 -8.86 -32.40
CA HIS A 303 -14.70 -7.44 -32.05
C HIS A 303 -14.43 -7.17 -30.56
N ILE A 304 -14.52 -8.18 -29.67
CA ILE A 304 -14.32 -8.01 -28.22
C ILE A 304 -12.93 -7.45 -27.89
N PRO A 305 -11.82 -8.00 -28.42
CA PRO A 305 -10.50 -7.49 -28.10
C PRO A 305 -10.33 -6.03 -28.52
N SER A 306 -10.81 -5.66 -29.72
CA SER A 306 -10.75 -4.29 -30.24
C SER A 306 -11.56 -3.32 -29.37
N PHE A 307 -12.74 -3.73 -28.90
CA PHE A 307 -13.54 -2.93 -27.97
C PHE A 307 -12.80 -2.68 -26.64
N LEU A 308 -12.07 -3.67 -26.12
CA LEU A 308 -11.27 -3.51 -24.91
C LEU A 308 -10.04 -2.62 -25.15
N GLU A 309 -9.36 -2.74 -26.29
CA GLU A 309 -8.25 -1.87 -26.71
C GLU A 309 -8.71 -0.39 -26.78
N GLU A 310 -9.86 -0.11 -27.39
CA GLU A 310 -10.42 1.25 -27.48
C GLU A 310 -10.83 1.84 -26.12
N ARG A 311 -11.14 0.97 -25.14
CA ARG A 311 -11.56 1.36 -23.79
C ARG A 311 -10.44 1.21 -22.76
N GLN A 312 -9.20 1.00 -23.18
CA GLN A 312 -8.09 0.73 -22.27
C GLN A 312 -7.85 1.89 -21.27
N ALA A 313 -7.77 3.15 -21.74
CA ALA A 313 -7.55 4.30 -20.87
C ALA A 313 -8.63 4.48 -19.76
N PRO A 314 -9.94 4.43 -20.06
CA PRO A 314 -10.95 4.47 -19.00
C PRO A 314 -10.94 3.24 -18.08
N ILE A 315 -10.55 2.05 -18.58
CA ILE A 315 -10.35 0.85 -17.75
C ILE A 315 -9.19 1.07 -16.78
N ASP A 316 -8.06 1.61 -17.23
CA ASP A 316 -6.90 1.91 -16.38
C ASP A 316 -7.28 2.88 -15.24
N VAL A 317 -8.01 3.94 -15.55
CA VAL A 317 -8.49 4.90 -14.54
C VAL A 317 -9.44 4.23 -13.55
N PHE A 318 -10.33 3.35 -14.03
CA PHE A 318 -11.25 2.62 -13.18
C PHE A 318 -10.53 1.62 -12.25
N LEU A 319 -9.60 0.84 -12.80
CA LEU A 319 -8.78 -0.11 -12.03
C LEU A 319 -7.91 0.61 -11.01
N THR A 320 -7.27 1.73 -11.40
CA THR A 320 -6.52 2.58 -10.48
C THR A 320 -7.39 3.05 -9.32
N ARG A 321 -8.63 3.50 -9.61
CA ARG A 321 -9.57 3.90 -8.56
C ARG A 321 -9.92 2.75 -7.62
N ILE A 322 -10.14 1.54 -8.14
CA ILE A 322 -10.41 0.35 -7.31
C ILE A 322 -9.20 0.04 -6.42
N VAL A 323 -8.00 -0.06 -7.00
CA VAL A 323 -6.78 -0.41 -6.27
C VAL A 323 -6.49 0.61 -5.18
N MET A 324 -6.56 1.91 -5.50
CA MET A 324 -6.40 2.98 -4.51
C MET A 324 -7.51 2.95 -3.44
N GLY A 325 -8.74 2.64 -3.82
CA GLY A 325 -9.85 2.47 -2.87
C GLY A 325 -9.60 1.32 -1.89
N LEU A 326 -9.08 0.20 -2.38
CA LEU A 326 -8.73 -0.96 -1.55
C LEU A 326 -7.58 -0.63 -0.59
N ILE A 327 -6.54 0.05 -1.06
CA ILE A 327 -5.40 0.45 -0.22
C ILE A 327 -5.86 1.35 0.94
N ARG A 328 -6.80 2.28 0.68
CA ARG A 328 -7.37 3.16 1.71
C ARG A 328 -8.19 2.41 2.77
N GLU A 329 -8.86 1.33 2.38
CA GLU A 329 -9.64 0.50 3.31
C GLU A 329 -8.73 -0.36 4.20
N ILE A 330 -7.49 -0.63 3.76
CA ILE A 330 -6.51 -1.38 4.55
C ILE A 330 -5.90 -0.48 5.63
N ASP A 331 -6.22 -0.78 6.89
CA ASP A 331 -5.59 -0.16 8.06
C ASP A 331 -4.17 -0.72 8.27
N VAL A 332 -3.23 -0.24 7.44
CA VAL A 332 -1.79 -0.60 7.51
C VAL A 332 -1.25 -0.33 8.90
N ARG A 333 -1.67 0.78 9.53
CA ARG A 333 -1.24 1.16 10.87
C ARG A 333 -1.52 0.06 11.89
N ARG A 334 -2.75 -0.45 11.91
CA ARG A 334 -3.14 -1.54 12.80
C ARG A 334 -2.36 -2.83 12.50
N VAL A 335 -2.12 -3.14 11.22
CA VAL A 335 -1.35 -4.32 10.82
C VAL A 335 0.09 -4.22 11.34
N VAL A 336 0.77 -3.09 11.09
CA VAL A 336 2.15 -2.84 11.52
C VAL A 336 2.25 -2.86 13.05
N LEU A 337 1.35 -2.15 13.75
CA LEU A 337 1.33 -2.16 15.23
C LEU A 337 1.08 -3.55 15.79
N LYS A 338 0.16 -4.33 15.20
CA LYS A 338 -0.11 -5.70 15.63
C LYS A 338 1.12 -6.59 15.46
N GLN A 339 1.84 -6.47 14.35
CA GLN A 339 3.06 -7.24 14.10
C GLN A 339 4.20 -6.81 15.03
N LEU A 340 4.45 -5.52 15.17
CA LEU A 340 5.51 -5.02 16.06
C LEU A 340 5.21 -5.31 17.54
N ALA A 341 3.93 -5.34 17.95
CA ALA A 341 3.55 -5.75 19.30
C ALA A 341 3.91 -7.21 19.62
N THR A 342 4.01 -8.09 18.61
CA THR A 342 4.46 -9.48 18.83
C THR A 342 5.96 -9.61 19.05
N VAL A 343 6.74 -8.58 18.72
CA VAL A 343 8.21 -8.60 18.85
C VAL A 343 8.60 -8.58 20.33
N THR A 344 9.22 -9.65 20.82
CA THR A 344 9.57 -9.78 22.25
C THR A 344 10.75 -8.87 22.64
N SER A 345 10.93 -8.60 23.93
CA SER A 345 12.09 -7.84 24.43
C SER A 345 13.43 -8.49 24.06
N GLU A 346 13.46 -9.82 23.90
CA GLU A 346 14.64 -10.55 23.45
C GLU A 346 14.95 -10.31 21.97
N GLN A 347 13.93 -10.31 21.11
CA GLN A 347 14.10 -10.00 19.69
C GLN A 347 14.54 -8.55 19.47
N LEU A 348 13.98 -7.62 20.26
CA LEU A 348 14.47 -6.24 20.28
C LEU A 348 15.93 -6.14 20.73
N GLU A 349 16.32 -6.86 21.79
CA GLU A 349 17.73 -6.92 22.24
C GLU A 349 18.64 -7.39 21.11
N VAL A 350 18.29 -8.48 20.41
CA VAL A 350 19.10 -9.02 19.31
C VAL A 350 19.22 -8.01 18.17
N GLY A 351 18.10 -7.45 17.69
CA GLY A 351 18.11 -6.49 16.58
C GLY A 351 18.86 -5.19 16.92
N PHE A 352 18.67 -4.65 18.12
CA PHE A 352 19.43 -3.48 18.56
C PHE A 352 20.91 -3.77 18.74
N ARG A 353 21.26 -4.95 19.25
CA ARG A 353 22.64 -5.33 19.48
C ARG A 353 23.42 -5.51 18.17
N GLU A 354 22.75 -6.04 17.14
CA GLU A 354 23.30 -6.14 15.79
C GLU A 354 23.66 -4.76 15.22
N PHE A 355 22.80 -3.75 15.43
CA PHE A 355 23.06 -2.39 14.97
C PHE A 355 24.04 -1.60 15.87
N ALA A 356 24.00 -1.81 17.18
CA ALA A 356 24.64 -0.93 18.15
C ALA A 356 26.00 -1.44 18.67
N ASP A 357 26.34 -2.72 18.52
CA ASP A 357 27.51 -3.32 19.18
C ASP A 357 28.83 -2.57 18.86
N ASP A 358 29.02 -2.13 17.62
CA ASP A 358 30.22 -1.38 17.22
C ASP A 358 30.28 0.03 17.83
N LYS A 359 29.12 0.71 17.90
CA LYS A 359 29.02 2.05 18.50
C LYS A 359 29.17 2.00 20.02
N LEU A 360 28.59 0.99 20.67
CA LEU A 360 28.68 0.80 22.11
C LEU A 360 30.10 0.36 22.55
N SER A 361 30.79 -0.41 21.71
CA SER A 361 32.21 -0.74 21.92
C SER A 361 33.09 0.50 21.93
N TYR A 362 32.86 1.42 20.99
CA TYR A 362 33.60 2.69 20.93
C TYR A 362 33.48 3.49 22.24
N ILE A 363 32.27 3.60 22.80
CA ILE A 363 32.03 4.31 24.07
C ILE A 363 32.79 3.61 25.22
N THR A 364 32.84 2.27 25.22
CA THR A 364 33.54 1.50 26.25
C THR A 364 35.06 1.65 26.19
N ILE A 365 35.63 1.61 24.98
CA ILE A 365 37.05 1.88 24.76
C ILE A 365 37.38 3.32 25.14
N LEU A 366 36.56 4.28 24.73
CA LEU A 366 36.74 5.69 25.05
C LEU A 366 36.72 5.92 26.56
N GLY A 367 35.79 5.30 27.29
CA GLY A 367 35.74 5.35 28.76
C GLY A 367 37.01 4.78 29.40
N GLY A 368 37.56 3.69 28.84
CA GLY A 368 38.84 3.13 29.27
C GLY A 368 40.02 4.08 29.03
N ILE A 369 40.16 4.62 27.82
CA ILE A 369 41.22 5.56 27.44
C ILE A 369 41.14 6.83 28.31
N LEU A 370 39.94 7.38 28.47
CA LEU A 370 39.70 8.58 29.25
C LEU A 370 39.95 8.32 30.75
N GLY A 371 39.63 7.12 31.24
CA GLY A 371 40.03 6.65 32.57
C GLY A 371 41.55 6.61 32.73
N THR A 372 42.28 6.09 31.74
CA THR A 372 43.75 6.08 31.74
C THR A 372 44.33 7.50 31.82
N PHE A 373 43.81 8.43 31.03
CA PHE A 373 44.21 9.85 31.12
C PHE A 373 43.78 10.49 32.46
N GLY A 374 42.61 10.12 32.98
CA GLY A 374 42.11 10.55 34.29
C GLY A 374 43.05 10.14 35.43
N GLY A 375 43.67 8.96 35.34
CA GLY A 375 44.68 8.52 36.30
C GLY A 375 45.91 9.45 36.38
N PHE A 376 46.29 10.08 35.28
CA PHE A 376 47.34 11.10 35.26
C PHE A 376 46.90 12.39 35.97
N ILE A 377 45.64 12.79 35.75
CA ILE A 377 45.03 13.98 36.37
C ILE A 377 44.98 13.85 37.90
N ILE A 378 44.68 12.66 38.41
CA ILE A 378 44.57 12.38 39.85
C ILE A 378 45.91 12.60 40.59
N ILE A 379 47.05 12.34 39.95
CA ILE A 379 48.37 12.43 40.60
C ILE A 379 48.82 13.90 40.71
N TRP A 380 48.63 14.68 39.64
CA TRP A 380 49.11 16.07 39.57
C TRP A 380 47.96 17.02 39.21
N PRO A 381 47.01 17.28 40.11
CA PRO A 381 45.77 17.98 39.77
C PRO A 381 46.03 19.40 39.22
N LEU A 382 46.94 20.17 39.82
CA LEU A 382 47.22 21.54 39.41
C LEU A 382 47.88 21.62 38.02
N TYR A 383 48.91 20.79 37.79
CA TYR A 383 49.63 20.75 36.50
C TYR A 383 48.75 20.16 35.39
N SER A 384 47.88 19.21 35.73
CA SER A 384 46.96 18.60 34.77
C SER A 384 45.88 19.60 34.33
N VAL A 385 45.33 20.40 35.24
CA VAL A 385 44.38 21.47 34.89
C VAL A 385 45.05 22.50 33.98
N LEU A 386 46.28 22.91 34.28
CA LEU A 386 47.04 23.84 33.44
C LEU A 386 47.31 23.26 32.04
N ALA A 387 47.71 21.98 31.96
CA ALA A 387 47.97 21.29 30.70
C ALA A 387 46.70 21.12 29.86
N ILE A 388 45.55 20.78 30.48
CA ILE A 388 44.26 20.68 29.79
C ILE A 388 43.81 22.06 29.30
N ALA A 389 43.94 23.11 30.12
CA ALA A 389 43.61 24.48 29.71
C ALA A 389 44.49 24.94 28.54
N ALA A 390 45.79 24.63 28.56
CA ALA A 390 46.69 24.91 27.45
C ALA A 390 46.32 24.12 26.19
N LEU A 391 45.99 22.83 26.32
CA LEU A 391 45.54 21.99 25.20
C LEU A 391 44.24 22.51 24.58
N LEU A 392 43.25 22.88 25.40
CA LEU A 392 41.98 23.46 24.94
C LEU A 392 42.20 24.82 24.26
N ALA A 393 43.09 25.66 24.79
CA ALA A 393 43.45 26.93 24.16
C ALA A 393 44.13 26.70 22.80
N ILE A 394 45.04 25.72 22.70
CA ILE A 394 45.68 25.34 21.43
C ILE A 394 44.63 24.82 20.45
N LEU A 395 43.72 23.93 20.88
CA LEU A 395 42.67 23.39 20.02
C LEU A 395 41.74 24.50 19.52
N ALA A 396 41.36 25.45 20.39
CA ALA A 396 40.54 26.60 20.01
C ALA A 396 41.28 27.52 19.03
N VAL A 397 42.58 27.75 19.22
CA VAL A 397 43.39 28.52 18.27
C VAL A 397 43.48 27.80 16.92
N ILE A 398 43.69 26.49 16.92
CA ILE A 398 43.70 25.67 15.71
C ILE A 398 42.34 25.74 15.01
N ASP A 399 41.23 25.61 15.74
CA ASP A 399 39.87 25.67 15.18
C ASP A 399 39.58 27.04 14.55
N VAL A 400 39.97 28.14 15.23
CA VAL A 400 39.85 29.50 14.69
C VAL A 400 40.68 29.69 13.42
N ILE A 401 41.92 29.18 13.41
CA ILE A 401 42.79 29.23 12.23
C ILE A 401 42.20 28.40 11.10
N LEU A 402 41.77 27.17 11.39
CA LEU A 402 41.22 26.24 10.41
C LEU A 402 39.91 26.78 9.83
N TYR A 403 39.02 27.33 10.65
CA TYR A 403 37.81 28.03 10.22
C TYR A 403 38.13 29.23 9.32
N GLY A 404 39.13 30.03 9.68
CA GLY A 404 39.58 31.17 8.88
C GLY A 404 40.17 30.78 7.52
N VAL A 405 40.92 29.67 7.47
CA VAL A 405 41.48 29.10 6.23
C VAL A 405 40.39 28.45 5.38
N LEU A 406 39.52 27.65 5.98
CA LEU A 406 38.42 26.95 5.32
C LEU A 406 37.43 27.94 4.70
N ARG A 407 37.12 29.05 5.40
CA ARG A 407 36.28 30.14 4.86
C ARG A 407 36.94 30.88 3.69
N ARG A 408 38.28 30.96 3.64
CA ARG A 408 39.04 31.53 2.51
C ARG A 408 39.10 30.58 1.31
N TRP A 409 39.04 29.27 1.53
CA TRP A 409 39.22 28.24 0.51
C TRP A 409 37.93 27.60 0.00
N LEU A 410 36.77 27.74 0.68
CA LEU A 410 35.49 27.35 0.09
C LEU A 410 35.09 28.36 -1.01
N PRO A 411 35.10 27.99 -2.31
CA PRO A 411 34.50 28.82 -3.32
C PRO A 411 33.00 28.96 -3.02
N ALA A 412 32.49 30.18 -3.19
CA ALA A 412 31.11 30.55 -2.91
C ALA A 412 30.09 29.82 -3.80
N ARG A 413 29.86 28.52 -3.58
CA ARG A 413 28.75 27.78 -4.22
C ARG A 413 27.38 28.13 -3.63
N ARG A 414 27.32 28.89 -2.53
CA ARG A 414 26.07 29.37 -1.91
C ARG A 414 25.55 30.72 -2.43
N ARG A 415 26.25 31.41 -3.34
CA ARG A 415 25.70 32.63 -3.97
C ARG A 415 24.84 32.36 -5.21
N ALA A 416 24.97 31.19 -5.84
CA ALA A 416 24.12 30.81 -6.97
C ALA A 416 22.72 30.33 -6.54
N ALA A 417 22.58 29.67 -5.39
CA ALA A 417 21.29 29.08 -4.98
C ALA A 417 20.26 30.09 -4.41
N ASN A 418 20.69 31.27 -3.95
CA ASN A 418 19.80 32.33 -3.45
C ASN A 418 19.68 33.54 -4.39
N GLY A 419 20.44 33.56 -5.51
CA GLY A 419 20.47 34.67 -6.46
C GLY A 419 19.48 34.56 -7.63
N GLU A 420 18.80 33.42 -7.78
CA GLU A 420 17.83 33.18 -8.88
C GLU A 420 16.36 33.40 -8.47
N ALA A 421 16.09 33.82 -7.22
CA ALA A 421 14.72 34.04 -6.73
C ALA A 421 14.32 35.53 -6.61
N THR A 422 15.15 36.49 -7.06
CA THR A 422 14.88 37.93 -6.86
C THR A 422 15.05 38.81 -8.10
N ASP A 423 15.05 38.25 -9.31
CA ASP A 423 14.93 39.02 -10.57
C ASP A 423 13.83 38.44 -11.46
N ALA A 424 12.58 38.57 -11.00
CA ALA A 424 11.41 38.61 -11.86
C ALA A 424 10.62 39.88 -11.50
N ALA A 425 11.01 40.99 -12.11
CA ALA A 425 10.22 42.21 -12.09
C ALA A 425 8.85 41.97 -12.74
N PRO A 426 7.84 42.75 -12.34
CA PRO A 426 7.12 43.47 -13.37
C PRO A 426 7.13 44.97 -13.10
N GLY A 427 7.52 45.71 -14.14
CA GLY A 427 6.78 46.89 -14.59
C GLY A 427 6.63 48.04 -13.61
N SER A 428 7.54 49.00 -13.77
CA SER A 428 7.34 50.43 -13.54
C SER A 428 5.90 50.93 -13.71
N ASN A 429 5.38 51.62 -12.69
CA ASN A 429 4.84 52.96 -12.89
C ASN A 429 4.86 53.77 -11.59
N ASP A 430 5.63 54.84 -11.65
CA ASP A 430 5.46 56.17 -11.07
C ASP A 430 5.26 56.38 -9.56
N ALA A 431 6.26 57.09 -9.02
CA ALA A 431 6.18 57.89 -7.81
C ALA A 431 5.08 58.96 -7.91
N ILE A 432 4.50 59.32 -6.76
CA ILE A 432 4.58 60.66 -6.16
C ILE A 432 3.88 60.61 -4.79
N ASP A 433 4.65 60.97 -3.76
CA ASP A 433 4.18 61.38 -2.44
C ASP A 433 3.53 62.77 -2.54
N HIS A 434 2.38 62.99 -1.90
CA HIS A 434 2.22 64.07 -0.92
C HIS A 434 0.84 64.10 -0.27
N SER A 435 0.91 64.40 1.01
CA SER A 435 -0.15 64.69 1.96
C SER A 435 -0.92 65.98 1.66
N ALA A 436 -2.07 66.09 2.35
CA ALA A 436 -2.69 67.30 2.88
C ALA A 436 -3.97 67.84 2.21
N THR A 437 -5.05 67.75 3.02
CA THR A 437 -5.97 68.85 3.39
C THR A 437 -7.00 69.39 2.40
N HIS A 438 -8.25 69.32 2.89
CA HIS A 438 -9.31 70.36 2.89
C HIS A 438 -9.84 70.91 1.56
N GLY A 439 -11.17 70.86 1.46
CA GLY A 439 -11.94 72.10 1.34
C GLY A 439 -12.59 72.38 -0.01
N ALA A 440 -13.89 72.11 -0.05
CA ALA A 440 -14.96 72.95 -0.59
C ALA A 440 -15.02 73.33 -2.09
N ASP A 441 -16.25 73.21 -2.56
CA ASP A 441 -16.97 74.12 -3.45
C ASP A 441 -16.98 73.92 -4.98
N THR A 442 -18.23 73.67 -5.42
CA THR A 442 -18.95 74.30 -6.53
C THR A 442 -18.83 73.75 -7.95
N ALA A 443 -19.98 73.20 -8.36
CA ALA A 443 -20.78 73.60 -9.52
C ALA A 443 -20.56 72.89 -10.89
N ALA A 444 -21.61 72.14 -11.24
CA ALA A 444 -22.39 72.22 -12.48
C ALA A 444 -21.80 71.62 -13.78
N ALA A 445 -22.34 70.46 -14.17
CA ALA A 445 -23.21 70.25 -15.36
C ALA A 445 -23.49 68.73 -15.48
N GLU A 446 -24.67 68.19 -15.15
CA GLU A 446 -25.87 68.03 -16.03
C GLU A 446 -25.54 67.30 -17.36
N VAL A 447 -26.15 66.20 -17.84
CA VAL A 447 -27.46 65.49 -17.70
C VAL A 447 -27.29 64.08 -18.40
N PRO A 448 -28.25 63.12 -18.45
CA PRO A 448 -28.84 62.27 -17.41
C PRO A 448 -28.73 60.73 -17.69
N LYS A 449 -29.14 59.94 -16.70
CA LYS A 449 -29.60 58.53 -16.81
C LYS A 449 -31.02 58.45 -17.41
N PRO A 450 -31.48 57.27 -17.82
CA PRO A 450 -32.87 56.87 -17.60
C PRO A 450 -32.94 55.78 -16.53
N SER A 451 -33.72 56.04 -15.48
CA SER A 451 -34.20 55.04 -14.53
C SER A 451 -35.59 54.58 -14.95
N VAL A 452 -35.82 53.27 -14.93
CA VAL A 452 -37.12 52.63 -15.14
C VAL A 452 -37.93 52.66 -13.85
N SER A 453 -39.11 53.28 -13.90
CA SER A 453 -40.35 52.81 -13.25
C SER A 453 -41.56 53.56 -13.82
N GLU A 454 -42.11 53.05 -14.91
CA GLU A 454 -43.55 52.78 -15.16
C GLU A 454 -43.70 52.06 -16.51
#